data_AF-A0A944FS77-F1
#
_entry.id   AF-A0A944FS77-F1
#
_cell.length_a   1.000
_cell.length_b   1.000
_cell.length_c   1.000
_cell.angle_alpha   90.00
_cell.angle_beta   90.00
_cell.angle_gamma   90.00
#
_symmetry.space_group_name_H-M   'P 1'
#
loop_
_entity.id
_entity.type
_entity.pdbx_description
1 polymer ?
#
loop_
_entity_poly.entity_id
_entity_poly.type
_entity_poly.pdbx_seq_one_letter_code
_entity_poly.pdbx_strand_id
1 'polypeptide(L)' 'PELIEVYRNYEKVATYRKPADMVNGYEYQVFECKRCLEAGLIETPMMPHRETISIMRQMDALRKEWGVIFPADKSL' A
#
# COMPACT_ATOMS: atom_id res chain seq x y z
N PRO A 1 13.52 -0.11 4.94
CA PRO A 1 14.37 -0.56 6.06
C PRO A 1 15.23 -1.76 5.61
N GLU A 2 16.55 -1.69 5.83
CA GLU A 2 17.47 -2.79 5.46
C GLU A 2 17.47 -3.94 6.49
N LEU A 3 17.13 -3.62 7.74
CA LEU A 3 17.00 -4.54 8.86
C LEU A 3 15.66 -4.30 9.57
N ILE A 4 14.96 -5.37 9.88
CA ILE A 4 13.74 -5.37 10.69
C ILE A 4 14.04 -6.17 11.95
N GLU A 5 13.96 -5.51 13.10
CA GLU A 5 14.06 -6.16 14.40
C GLU A 5 12.66 -6.28 15.02
N VAL A 6 12.30 -7.48 15.45
CA VAL A 6 11.00 -7.74 16.08
C VAL A 6 11.22 -7.90 17.57
N TYR A 7 10.48 -7.11 18.35
CA TYR A 7 10.51 -7.13 19.81
C TYR A 7 9.19 -7.62 20.36
N ARG A 8 9.23 -8.44 21.41
CA ARG A 8 8.08 -8.84 22.23
C ARG A 8 8.47 -8.66 23.69
N ASN A 9 7.66 -7.95 24.47
CA ASN A 9 7.98 -7.60 25.87
C ASN A 9 9.35 -6.90 26.03
N TYR A 10 9.69 -5.99 25.11
CA TYR A 10 11.00 -5.33 25.04
C TYR A 10 12.21 -6.26 24.80
N GLU A 11 12.00 -7.56 24.62
CA GLU A 11 13.04 -8.51 24.24
C GLU A 11 13.05 -8.71 22.73
N LYS A 12 14.25 -8.71 22.13
CA LYS A 12 14.41 -8.96 20.69
C LYS A 12 14.18 -10.44 20.41
N VAL A 13 13.13 -10.75 19.64
CA VAL A 13 12.73 -12.14 19.33
C VAL A 13 13.08 -12.56 17.91
N ALA A 14 13.28 -11.62 16.97
CA ALA A 14 13.71 -11.95 15.62
C ALA A 14 14.42 -10.79 14.93
N THR A 15 15.17 -11.13 13.89
CA THR A 15 15.82 -10.16 13.00
C THR A 15 15.67 -10.64 11.57
N TYR A 16 15.14 -9.79 10.70
CA TYR A 16 14.98 -10.05 9.28
C TYR A 16 15.78 -9.02 8.48
N ARG A 17 16.47 -9.48 7.43
CA ARG A 17 17.14 -8.60 6.47
C ARG A 17 16.30 -8.50 5.21
N LYS A 18 16.31 -7.31 4.60
CA LYS A 18 15.76 -7.14 3.26
C LYS A 18 16.51 -8.07 2.27
N PRO A 19 15.81 -8.80 1.39
CA PRO A 19 16.45 -9.55 0.30
C PRO A 19 17.35 -8.63 -0.55
N ALA A 20 18.47 -9.16 -1.05
CA ALA A 20 19.50 -8.38 -1.73
C ALA A 20 19.04 -7.80 -3.08
N ASP A 21 18.07 -8.46 -3.71
CA ASP A 21 17.45 -8.11 -4.99
C ASP A 21 16.33 -7.07 -4.88
N MET A 22 15.89 -6.75 -3.66
CA MET A 22 14.88 -5.73 -3.40
C MET A 22 15.57 -4.39 -3.23
N VAL A 23 15.21 -3.37 -3.99
CA VAL A 23 15.85 -2.05 -3.96
C VAL A 23 15.02 -1.08 -3.12
N ASN A 24 13.76 -0.85 -3.51
CA ASN A 24 12.94 0.23 -2.98
C ASN A 24 11.67 -0.22 -2.22
N GLY A 25 11.33 -1.51 -2.27
CA GLY A 25 10.18 -2.09 -1.58
C GLY A 25 8.91 -2.18 -2.43
N TYR A 26 8.89 -1.66 -3.66
CA TYR A 26 7.77 -1.80 -4.59
C TYR A 26 7.76 -3.16 -5.30
N GLU A 27 8.87 -3.89 -5.27
CA GLU A 27 9.01 -5.17 -5.96
C GLU A 27 7.94 -6.18 -5.52
N TYR A 28 7.54 -6.16 -4.25
CA TYR A 28 6.43 -6.99 -3.76
C TYR A 28 5.10 -6.70 -4.47
N GLN A 29 4.80 -5.42 -4.71
CA GLN A 29 3.59 -5.01 -5.43
C GLN A 29 3.68 -5.44 -6.90
N VAL A 30 4.85 -5.27 -7.52
CA VAL A 30 5.11 -5.70 -8.90
C VAL A 30 4.91 -7.21 -9.05
N PHE A 31 5.44 -8.01 -8.12
CA PHE A 31 5.28 -9.47 -8.14
C PHE A 31 3.83 -9.90 -7.97
N GLU A 32 3.08 -9.26 -7.06
CA GLU A 32 1.66 -9.56 -6.87
C GLU A 32 0.83 -9.17 -8.10
N CYS A 33 1.11 -8.01 -8.71
CA CYS A 33 0.48 -7.59 -9.96
C CYS A 33 0.75 -8.59 -11.09
N LYS A 34 2.02 -8.99 -11.27
CA LYS A 34 2.40 -9.99 -12.27
C LYS A 34 1.64 -11.31 -12.05
N ARG A 35 1.62 -11.82 -10.83
CA ARG A 35 0.92 -13.06 -10.47
C ARG A 35 -0.58 -12.98 -10.79
N CYS A 36 -1.23 -11.85 -10.49
CA CYS A 36 -2.65 -11.65 -10.78
C CYS A 36 -2.92 -11.64 -12.28
N LEU A 37 -2.10 -10.93 -13.06
CA LEU A 37 -2.20 -10.89 -14.52
C LEU A 37 -2.01 -12.28 -15.14
N GLU A 38 -1.00 -13.04 -14.70
CA GLU A 38 -0.76 -14.41 -15.15
C GLU A 38 -1.93 -15.35 -14.81
N ALA A 39 -2.64 -15.09 -13.71
CA ALA A 39 -3.83 -15.82 -13.31
C ALA A 39 -5.13 -15.31 -13.97
N GLY A 40 -5.05 -14.32 -14.88
CA GLY A 40 -6.23 -13.73 -15.54
C GLY A 40 -7.13 -12.91 -14.62
N LEU A 41 -6.63 -12.51 -13.45
CA LEU A 41 -7.35 -11.66 -12.51
C LEU A 41 -7.24 -10.19 -12.94
N ILE A 42 -8.33 -9.45 -12.77
CA ILE A 42 -8.39 -8.01 -13.05
C ILE A 42 -8.00 -7.14 -11.84
N GLU A 43 -7.90 -7.74 -10.66
CA GLU A 43 -7.54 -7.08 -9.40
C GLU A 43 -6.84 -8.07 -8.47
N THR A 44 -6.06 -7.56 -7.51
CA THR A 44 -5.47 -8.40 -6.46
C THR A 44 -6.50 -8.69 -5.36
N PRO A 45 -6.63 -9.95 -4.90
CA PRO A 45 -7.49 -10.29 -3.76
C PRO A 45 -7.07 -9.62 -2.44
N MET A 46 -5.78 -9.27 -2.30
CA MET A 46 -5.26 -8.60 -1.10
C MET A 46 -5.63 -7.12 -1.07
N MET A 47 -5.78 -6.49 -2.24
CA MET A 47 -6.19 -5.09 -2.37
C MET A 47 -7.22 -4.91 -3.50
N PRO A 48 -8.48 -5.34 -3.28
CA PRO A 48 -9.52 -5.21 -4.29
C PRO A 48 -9.85 -3.74 -4.59
N HIS A 49 -10.34 -3.45 -5.78
CA HIS A 49 -10.68 -2.10 -6.24
C HIS A 49 -11.65 -1.37 -5.30
N ARG A 50 -12.59 -2.09 -4.67
CA ARG A 50 -13.49 -1.50 -3.67
C ARG A 50 -12.74 -0.86 -2.49
N GLU A 51 -11.61 -1.44 -2.10
CA GLU A 51 -10.81 -0.95 -0.97
C GLU A 51 -10.10 0.34 -1.37
N THR A 52 -9.56 0.39 -2.59
CA THR A 52 -8.96 1.61 -3.16
C THR A 52 -9.97 2.75 -3.19
N ILE A 53 -11.19 2.48 -3.66
CA ILE A 53 -12.28 3.48 -3.71
C ILE A 53 -12.66 3.93 -2.29
N SER A 54 -12.71 3.01 -1.32
CA SER A 54 -12.99 3.33 0.09
C SER A 54 -11.95 4.29 0.65
N ILE A 55 -10.66 4.02 0.42
CA ILE A 55 -9.56 4.89 0.86
C ILE A 55 -9.64 6.26 0.17
N MET A 56 -9.87 6.29 -1.15
CA MET A 56 -10.01 7.55 -1.89
C MET A 56 -11.14 8.42 -1.33
N ARG A 57 -12.30 7.84 -1.02
CA ARG A 57 -13.42 8.56 -0.40
C ARG A 57 -13.06 9.13 0.98
N GLN A 58 -12.32 8.38 1.79
CA GLN A 58 -11.85 8.86 3.09
C GLN A 58 -10.86 10.02 2.93
N MET A 59 -9.92 9.91 1.99
CA MET A 59 -8.98 10.99 1.69
C MET A 59 -9.72 12.26 1.24
N ASP A 60 -10.71 12.13 0.36
CA ASP A 60 -11.53 13.27 -0.10
C ASP A 60 -12.32 13.93 1.03
N ALA A 61 -12.88 13.14 1.95
CA ALA A 61 -13.56 13.66 3.14
C ALA A 61 -12.62 14.46 4.04
N LEU A 62 -11.42 13.94 4.32
CA LEU A 62 -10.40 14.64 5.10
C LEU A 62 -9.94 15.93 4.42
N ARG A 63 -9.68 15.89 3.10
CA ARG A 63 -9.32 17.08 2.33
C ARG A 63 -10.38 18.17 2.43
N LYS A 64 -11.66 17.79 2.30
CA LYS A 64 -12.79 18.72 2.41
C LYS A 64 -12.85 19.36 3.81
N GLU A 65 -12.68 18.58 4.86
CA GLU A 65 -12.68 19.07 6.24
C GLU A 65 -11.50 20.02 6.51
N TRP A 66 -10.33 19.73 5.95
CA TRP A 66 -9.13 20.56 6.11
C TRP A 66 -9.04 21.75 5.15
N GLY A 67 -10.01 21.92 4.24
CA GLY A 67 -10.02 23.00 3.25
C GLY A 67 -8.98 22.84 2.13
N VAL A 68 -8.49 21.63 1.87
CA VAL A 68 -7.58 21.33 0.75
C VAL A 68 -8.39 21.12 -0.53
N ILE A 69 -8.48 22.17 -1.36
CA ILE A 69 -9.30 22.21 -2.58
C ILE A 69 -8.40 22.14 -3.82
N PHE A 70 -8.61 21.12 -4.66
CA PHE A 70 -7.98 21.03 -5.97
C PHE A 70 -8.85 21.67 -7.07
N PRO A 71 -8.27 22.07 -8.22
CA PRO A 71 -9.05 22.59 -9.34
C PRO A 71 -10.18 21.66 -9.80
N ALA A 72 -9.97 20.34 -9.76
CA ALA A 72 -10.97 19.33 -10.12
C ALA A 72 -12.16 19.26 -9.14
N ASP A 73 -12.01 19.73 -7.90
CA ASP A 73 -13.11 19.74 -6.92
C ASP A 73 -14.12 20.88 -7.21
N LYS A 74 -13.75 21.88 -8.02
CA LYS A 74 -14.62 23.04 -8.36
C LYS A 74 -15.56 22.77 -9.54
N SER A 75 -15.36 21.69 -10.27
CA SER A 75 -16.09 21.32 -11.48
C SER A 75 -17.20 20.28 -11.26
N LEU A 76 -17.53 19.99 -10.00
CA LEU A 76 -18.64 19.13 -9.59
C LEU A 76 -19.84 19.95 -9.11
#